data_AF-A0A9D2B5P3-F1
#
_entry.id   AF-A0A9D2B5P3-F1
#
_cell.length_a   1.000
_cell.length_b   1.000
_cell.length_c   1.000
_cell.angle_alpha   90.00
_cell.angle_beta   90.00
_cell.angle_gamma   90.00
#
_symmetry.space_group_name_H-M   'P 1'
#
loop_
_entity.id
_entity.type
_entity.pdbx_description
1 polymer ?
#
loop_
_entity_poly.entity_id
_entity_poly.type
_entity_poly.pdbx_seq_one_letter_code
_entity_poly.pdbx_strand_id
1 'polypeptide(L)'
;MSHNDFQFIDVARQDPQKREARIRVHELTEIYAPFKPQAAASQAHRCLDCGNPYCEWKCPVHNYIPNWLQKVAEGNIIEAAELCHRTNSLPEVCGRVCPQDRLCEGACTLNDGFGAVTIGSVEKYITDTAFAMGWRPDMSQVRWTDKRVAIIGAGPAGLSCADVLVRNGVRPVVYDRHPEIGGLLTFGIPAFKLDKDVMRRRRTIFAAMGVEFCLNTEIGRDLMLDQLLDEYDAVFMGMGAYTAMPGGFPGENLPGVHKALDYLVANINHSLGYTRDPGEYVTLEGRQVVVLGGGDTAMDCNRTAVRQGASVVTCAYRRDEANMPGSRREVANAREEGVEFLFNRQPVAVVGKGKVEGVKVVHTRLGEPDSNGRRRPEVVPGSEEILPADAVVIAFGFQPSPAPWLEPFGIRLDERGCVLAPEQGRYAFQTTHEKIFAGGDMVRGSDLVVTAVYEGRQAAEGILDYLEV
;
A
#
# COMPACT_ATOMS: atom_id res chain seq x y z
N MET A 1 23.21 -8.22 32.52
CA MET A 1 22.88 -9.59 32.04
C MET A 1 23.74 -9.82 30.82
N SER A 2 24.39 -10.98 30.71
CA SER A 2 25.21 -11.30 29.54
C SER A 2 24.37 -11.19 28.27
N HIS A 3 24.88 -10.49 27.25
CA HIS A 3 24.27 -10.41 25.93
C HIS A 3 24.15 -11.84 25.37
N ASN A 4 22.93 -12.30 25.08
CA ASN A 4 22.70 -13.63 24.51
C ASN A 4 22.63 -13.50 22.99
N ASP A 5 23.77 -13.60 22.33
CA ASP A 5 23.92 -13.49 20.87
C ASP A 5 23.06 -14.52 20.10
N PHE A 6 22.59 -15.56 20.77
CA PHE A 6 21.83 -16.66 20.16
C PHE A 6 20.41 -16.82 20.72
N GLN A 7 19.79 -15.73 21.18
CA GLN A 7 18.42 -15.78 21.74
C GLN A 7 17.39 -16.48 20.84
N PHE A 8 17.56 -16.44 19.51
CA PHE A 8 16.65 -17.11 18.58
C PHE A 8 16.61 -18.64 18.72
N ILE A 9 17.61 -19.27 19.37
CA ILE A 9 17.62 -20.70 19.69
C ILE A 9 16.61 -21.00 20.80
N ASP A 10 16.58 -20.16 21.84
CA ASP A 10 15.73 -20.35 23.02
C ASP A 10 14.35 -19.73 22.86
N VAL A 11 14.23 -18.70 22.03
CA VAL A 11 13.00 -17.92 21.82
C VAL A 11 12.50 -18.10 20.40
N ALA A 12 11.38 -18.82 20.28
CA ALA A 12 10.66 -18.96 19.02
C ALA A 12 10.08 -17.62 18.53
N ARG A 13 9.87 -17.51 17.21
CA ARG A 13 9.12 -16.40 16.62
C ARG A 13 7.73 -16.32 17.24
N GLN A 14 7.33 -15.12 17.65
CA GLN A 14 5.98 -14.83 18.10
C GLN A 14 5.47 -13.57 17.43
N ASP A 15 4.39 -13.69 16.66
CA ASP A 15 3.68 -12.54 16.12
C ASP A 15 2.81 -11.87 17.21
N PRO A 16 2.42 -10.60 17.04
CA PRO A 16 1.54 -9.93 17.99
C PRO A 16 0.20 -10.63 18.14
N GLN A 17 -0.42 -10.46 19.32
CA GLN A 17 -1.71 -11.10 19.61
C GLN A 17 -2.75 -10.69 18.57
N LYS A 18 -3.34 -11.70 17.92
CA LYS A 18 -4.37 -11.54 16.91
C LYS A 18 -5.74 -11.69 17.57
N ARG A 19 -6.67 -10.78 17.26
CA ARG A 19 -8.06 -10.87 17.73
C ARG A 19 -8.75 -12.08 17.13
N GLU A 20 -9.62 -12.73 17.89
CA GLU A 20 -10.34 -13.92 17.43
C GLU A 20 -11.21 -13.61 16.20
N ALA A 21 -11.23 -14.54 15.25
CA ALA A 21 -11.95 -14.38 13.97
C ALA A 21 -13.43 -14.00 14.18
N ARG A 22 -14.14 -14.72 15.06
CA ARG A 22 -15.56 -14.49 15.38
C ARG A 22 -15.87 -13.08 15.91
N ILE A 23 -14.89 -12.38 16.48
CA ILE A 23 -15.05 -11.02 16.99
C ILE A 23 -14.69 -10.02 15.89
N ARG A 24 -13.53 -10.19 15.25
CA ARG A 24 -12.99 -9.21 14.29
C ARG A 24 -13.75 -9.11 12.98
N VAL A 25 -14.63 -10.07 12.66
CA VAL A 25 -15.53 -10.01 11.48
C VAL A 25 -16.66 -9.00 11.66
N HIS A 26 -16.90 -8.48 12.86
CA HIS A 26 -17.93 -7.46 13.12
C HIS A 26 -17.36 -6.07 13.35
N GLU A 27 -16.03 -5.90 13.24
CA GLU A 27 -15.35 -4.65 13.53
C GLU A 27 -14.41 -4.20 12.40
N LEU A 28 -14.37 -2.89 12.17
CA LEU A 28 -13.48 -2.22 11.23
C LEU A 28 -12.25 -1.63 11.94
N THR A 29 -11.65 -2.40 12.84
CA THR A 29 -10.46 -1.99 13.61
C THR A 29 -9.31 -2.97 13.39
N GLU A 30 -8.07 -2.52 13.63
CA GLU A 30 -6.87 -3.35 13.41
C GLU A 30 -6.97 -4.70 14.13
N ILE A 31 -6.63 -5.78 13.41
CA ILE A 31 -6.81 -7.15 13.91
C ILE A 31 -5.66 -7.64 14.81
N TYR A 32 -4.52 -6.94 14.79
CA TYR A 32 -3.32 -7.27 15.58
C TYR A 32 -3.13 -6.22 16.67
N ALA A 33 -3.02 -6.67 17.92
CA ALA A 33 -2.65 -5.81 19.02
C ALA A 33 -1.20 -5.30 18.85
N PRO A 34 -0.86 -4.12 19.38
CA PRO A 34 0.52 -3.69 19.50
C PRO A 34 1.34 -4.68 20.35
N PHE A 35 2.64 -4.80 20.08
CA PHE A 35 3.52 -5.52 21.01
C PHE A 35 3.56 -4.82 22.37
N LYS A 36 3.65 -5.64 23.43
CA LYS A 36 4.07 -5.16 24.75
C LYS A 36 5.59 -4.94 24.74
N PRO A 37 6.12 -4.00 25.55
CA PRO A 37 7.55 -3.67 25.54
C PRO A 37 8.48 -4.88 25.68
N GLN A 38 8.18 -5.78 26.63
CA GLN A 38 9.00 -6.99 26.85
C GLN A 38 8.96 -7.95 25.66
N ALA A 39 7.80 -8.08 25.01
CA ALA A 39 7.65 -8.94 23.83
C ALA A 39 8.38 -8.34 22.62
N ALA A 40 8.27 -7.02 22.40
CA ALA A 40 9.00 -6.32 21.35
C ALA A 40 10.52 -6.44 21.53
N ALA A 41 11.03 -6.17 22.73
CA ALA A 41 12.45 -6.32 23.05
C ALA A 41 12.93 -7.77 22.85
N SER A 42 12.14 -8.75 23.31
CA SER A 42 12.48 -10.17 23.15
C SER A 42 12.50 -10.61 21.68
N GLN A 43 11.52 -10.19 20.87
CA GLN A 43 11.50 -10.54 19.44
C GLN A 43 12.56 -9.78 18.65
N ALA A 44 12.87 -8.53 19.02
CA ALA A 44 13.96 -7.76 18.40
C ALA A 44 15.34 -8.36 18.68
N HIS A 45 15.58 -8.83 19.91
CA HIS A 45 16.83 -9.49 20.32
C HIS A 45 17.04 -10.87 19.67
N ARG A 46 16.06 -11.39 18.90
CA ARG A 46 16.30 -12.56 18.02
C ARG A 46 17.21 -12.20 16.83
N CYS A 47 17.42 -10.92 16.53
CA CYS A 47 18.29 -10.49 15.44
C CYS A 47 19.73 -10.96 15.65
N LEU A 48 20.37 -11.44 14.58
CA LEU A 48 21.75 -11.92 14.57
C LEU A 48 22.80 -10.80 14.43
N ASP A 49 22.35 -9.57 14.16
CA ASP A 49 23.23 -8.47 13.73
C ASP A 49 24.15 -8.88 12.56
N CYS A 50 23.54 -9.44 11.52
CA CYS A 50 24.27 -10.00 10.37
C CYS A 50 25.20 -8.95 9.74
N GLY A 51 26.48 -9.29 9.56
CA GLY A 51 27.45 -8.38 8.91
C GLY A 51 27.06 -7.98 7.47
N ASN A 52 26.28 -8.80 6.77
CA ASN A 52 25.57 -8.39 5.55
C ASN A 52 24.05 -8.55 5.76
N PRO A 53 23.32 -7.48 6.12
CA PRO A 53 21.91 -7.57 6.45
C PRO A 53 21.03 -7.66 5.20
N TYR A 54 20.75 -8.89 4.74
CA TYR A 54 19.84 -9.12 3.60
C TYR A 54 18.43 -8.53 3.81
N CYS A 55 17.99 -8.40 5.07
CA CYS A 55 16.72 -7.76 5.40
C CYS A 55 16.70 -6.27 4.99
N GLU A 56 17.80 -5.56 5.16
CA GLU A 56 17.98 -4.16 4.75
C GLU A 56 18.07 -4.07 3.23
N TRP A 57 18.86 -4.94 2.60
CA TRP A 57 19.00 -4.94 1.14
C TRP A 57 17.67 -5.25 0.41
N LYS A 58 16.85 -6.14 0.97
CA LYS A 58 15.55 -6.50 0.38
C LYS A 58 14.45 -5.47 0.66
N CYS A 59 14.63 -4.61 1.66
CA CYS A 59 13.72 -3.51 1.94
C CYS A 59 13.92 -2.40 0.89
N PRO A 60 12.88 -1.97 0.13
CA PRO A 60 13.08 -0.98 -0.93
C PRO A 60 13.63 0.38 -0.46
N VAL A 61 13.41 0.75 0.80
CA VAL A 61 13.95 1.97 1.39
C VAL A 61 15.28 1.75 2.12
N HIS A 62 15.83 0.53 2.09
CA HIS A 62 17.08 0.16 2.78
C HIS A 62 17.11 0.61 4.25
N ASN A 63 16.03 0.29 4.98
CA ASN A 63 15.92 0.58 6.41
C ASN A 63 17.11 -0.02 7.19
N TYR A 64 17.63 0.70 8.18
CA TYR A 64 18.70 0.25 9.10
C TYR A 64 18.19 -0.78 10.12
N ILE A 65 17.66 -1.90 9.62
CA ILE A 65 16.88 -2.88 10.36
C ILE A 65 17.63 -3.41 11.59
N PRO A 66 18.87 -3.93 11.48
CA PRO A 66 19.59 -4.40 12.64
C PRO A 66 19.80 -3.31 13.70
N ASN A 67 20.10 -2.08 13.28
CA ASN A 67 20.39 -0.98 14.20
C ASN A 67 19.18 -0.58 15.05
N TRP A 68 18.01 -0.38 14.43
CA TRP A 68 16.83 -0.03 15.23
C TRP A 68 16.27 -1.23 16.00
N LEU A 69 16.48 -2.47 15.54
CA LEU A 69 16.15 -3.68 16.33
C LEU A 69 17.00 -3.76 17.61
N GLN A 70 18.29 -3.49 17.51
CA GLN A 70 19.19 -3.42 18.65
C GLN A 70 18.70 -2.36 19.66
N LYS A 71 18.34 -1.17 19.18
CA LYS A 71 17.79 -0.12 20.04
C LYS A 71 16.50 -0.53 20.75
N VAL A 72 15.62 -1.29 20.09
CA VAL A 72 14.42 -1.84 20.76
C VAL A 72 14.78 -2.87 21.82
N ALA A 73 15.74 -3.77 21.54
CA ALA A 73 16.22 -4.75 22.52
C ALA A 73 16.81 -4.08 23.78
N GLU A 74 17.47 -2.93 23.61
CA GLU A 74 18.00 -2.10 24.70
C GLU A 74 16.93 -1.23 25.40
N GLY A 75 15.72 -1.13 24.86
CA GLY A 75 14.65 -0.27 25.36
C GLY A 75 14.72 1.20 24.91
N ASN A 76 15.63 1.53 23.99
CA ASN A 76 15.88 2.88 23.46
C ASN A 76 14.93 3.25 22.30
N ILE A 77 13.63 3.38 22.60
CA ILE A 77 12.58 3.55 21.57
C ILE A 77 12.70 4.84 20.76
N ILE A 78 13.12 5.94 21.37
CA ILE A 78 13.27 7.23 20.67
C ILE A 78 14.39 7.15 19.63
N GLU A 79 15.55 6.60 19.99
CA GLU A 79 16.66 6.39 19.04
C GLU A 79 16.28 5.42 17.92
N ALA A 80 15.52 4.36 18.24
CA ALA A 80 14.98 3.45 17.24
C ALA A 80 14.05 4.20 16.24
N ALA A 81 13.20 5.09 16.73
CA ALA A 81 12.30 5.87 15.90
C ALA A 81 13.05 6.86 14.98
N GLU A 82 14.11 7.51 15.48
CA GLU A 82 14.99 8.33 14.65
C GLU A 82 15.59 7.52 13.50
N LEU A 83 16.12 6.32 13.80
CA LEU A 83 16.70 5.44 12.79
C LEU A 83 15.67 4.98 11.74
N CYS A 84 14.45 4.61 12.16
CA CYS A 84 13.37 4.24 11.22
C CYS A 84 13.01 5.40 10.27
N HIS A 85 12.96 6.63 10.78
CA HIS A 85 12.54 7.79 9.99
C HIS A 85 13.64 8.37 9.08
N ARG A 86 14.90 7.96 9.27
CA ARG A 86 16.01 8.42 8.40
C ARG A 86 15.83 7.96 6.96
N THR A 87 15.35 6.73 6.76
CA THR A 87 15.24 6.09 5.45
C THR A 87 13.79 5.91 5.01
N ASN A 88 12.84 5.89 5.94
CA ASN A 88 11.41 5.74 5.64
C ASN A 88 10.60 6.95 6.14
N SER A 89 9.85 7.58 5.23
CA SER A 89 8.98 8.72 5.58
C SER A 89 7.67 8.29 6.26
N LEU A 90 7.26 7.02 6.12
CA LEU A 90 6.00 6.47 6.65
C LEU A 90 6.20 5.08 7.32
N PRO A 91 7.12 4.92 8.30
CA PRO A 91 7.43 3.62 8.90
C PRO A 91 6.24 3.00 9.65
N GLU A 92 5.38 3.83 10.25
CA GLU A 92 4.15 3.37 10.90
C GLU A 92 3.14 2.76 9.91
N VAL A 93 3.18 3.18 8.64
CA VAL A 93 2.37 2.58 7.58
C VAL A 93 3.04 1.31 7.06
N CYS A 94 4.34 1.38 6.75
CA CYS A 94 5.10 0.26 6.19
C CYS A 94 5.12 -0.95 7.11
N GLY A 95 5.27 -0.75 8.42
CA GLY A 95 5.20 -1.83 9.42
C GLY A 95 3.86 -2.58 9.43
N ARG A 96 2.78 -1.91 9.02
CA ARG A 96 1.43 -2.49 8.94
C ARG A 96 1.17 -3.21 7.61
N VAL A 97 1.48 -2.56 6.49
CA VAL A 97 0.94 -2.96 5.17
C VAL A 97 1.95 -3.63 4.25
N CYS A 98 3.25 -3.55 4.52
CA CYS A 98 4.24 -4.22 3.68
C CYS A 98 4.03 -5.75 3.70
N PRO A 99 4.20 -6.46 2.57
CA PRO A 99 4.25 -7.91 2.54
C PRO A 99 5.64 -8.37 3.00
N GLN A 100 5.90 -8.32 4.31
CA GLN A 100 7.23 -8.58 4.87
C GLN A 100 7.77 -9.97 4.50
N ASP A 101 6.88 -10.95 4.30
CA ASP A 101 7.19 -12.31 3.83
C ASP A 101 7.88 -12.37 2.46
N ARG A 102 7.71 -11.33 1.63
CA ARG A 102 8.36 -11.18 0.33
C ARG A 102 9.47 -10.13 0.32
N LEU A 103 9.60 -9.40 1.41
CA LEU A 103 10.58 -8.32 1.60
C LEU A 103 11.57 -8.68 2.72
N CYS A 104 11.68 -7.83 3.74
CA CYS A 104 12.68 -7.87 4.79
C CYS A 104 12.64 -9.17 5.63
N GLU A 105 11.46 -9.67 6.00
CA GLU A 105 11.34 -10.91 6.77
C GLU A 105 11.59 -12.13 5.89
N GLY A 106 11.15 -12.08 4.62
CA GLY A 106 11.43 -13.10 3.62
C GLY A 106 12.93 -13.33 3.39
N ALA A 107 13.72 -12.25 3.45
CA ALA A 107 15.18 -12.26 3.31
C ALA A 107 15.96 -12.41 4.62
N CYS A 108 15.28 -12.50 5.77
CA CYS A 108 15.96 -12.67 7.05
C CYS A 108 16.69 -14.02 7.09
N THR A 109 17.96 -14.03 7.52
CA THR A 109 18.76 -15.27 7.66
C THR A 109 18.07 -16.32 8.54
N LEU A 110 17.31 -15.90 9.55
CA LEU A 110 16.56 -16.81 10.42
C LEU A 110 15.28 -17.38 9.79
N ASN A 111 14.88 -16.92 8.60
CA ASN A 111 13.72 -17.44 7.91
C ASN A 111 13.92 -18.87 7.38
N ASP A 112 15.11 -19.45 7.57
CA ASP A 112 15.42 -20.85 7.27
C ASP A 112 15.29 -21.72 8.54
N GLY A 113 14.05 -22.09 8.87
CA GLY A 113 13.72 -23.04 9.95
C GLY A 113 13.49 -22.44 11.35
N PHE A 114 14.14 -21.33 11.71
CA PHE A 114 13.95 -20.68 13.02
C PHE A 114 12.79 -19.65 13.03
N GLY A 115 12.32 -19.26 11.86
CA GLY A 115 11.34 -18.20 11.66
C GLY A 115 11.98 -16.81 11.77
N ALA A 116 11.76 -15.97 10.74
CA ALA A 116 12.31 -14.62 10.66
C ALA A 116 12.00 -13.77 11.91
N VAL A 117 12.84 -12.77 12.16
CA VAL A 117 12.54 -11.68 13.11
C VAL A 117 11.24 -10.99 12.67
N THR A 118 10.38 -10.59 13.61
CA THR A 118 9.08 -9.92 13.34
C THR A 118 9.26 -8.43 13.01
N ILE A 119 10.10 -8.14 12.02
CA ILE A 119 10.57 -6.79 11.62
C ILE A 119 9.40 -5.81 11.48
N GLY A 120 8.36 -6.16 10.72
CA GLY A 120 7.24 -5.22 10.48
C GLY A 120 6.46 -4.90 11.75
N SER A 121 6.29 -5.90 12.63
CA SER A 121 5.58 -5.72 13.90
C SER A 121 6.40 -4.90 14.90
N VAL A 122 7.73 -5.03 14.89
CA VAL A 122 8.61 -4.20 15.71
C VAL A 122 8.67 -2.76 15.17
N GLU A 123 8.72 -2.55 13.86
CA GLU A 123 8.63 -1.21 13.24
C GLU A 123 7.33 -0.48 13.62
N LYS A 124 6.20 -1.20 13.59
CA LYS A 124 4.91 -0.70 14.10
C LYS A 124 5.01 -0.31 15.59
N TYR A 125 5.59 -1.18 16.42
CA TYR A 125 5.73 -0.92 17.85
C TYR A 125 6.61 0.32 18.15
N ILE A 126 7.74 0.46 17.45
CA ILE A 126 8.64 1.62 17.60
C ILE A 126 7.87 2.90 17.34
N THR A 127 7.22 2.98 16.18
CA THR A 127 6.59 4.21 15.70
C THR A 127 5.39 4.60 16.56
N ASP A 128 4.49 3.65 16.87
CA ASP A 128 3.33 3.90 17.71
C ASP A 128 3.74 4.36 19.12
N THR A 129 4.75 3.71 19.71
CA THR A 129 5.23 4.02 21.07
C THR A 129 5.96 5.36 21.10
N ALA A 130 6.84 5.63 20.13
CA ALA A 130 7.55 6.91 20.06
C ALA A 130 6.58 8.09 19.93
N PHE A 131 5.55 7.98 19.06
CA PHE A 131 4.52 9.02 18.97
C PHE A 131 3.76 9.23 20.27
N ALA A 132 3.45 8.15 21.00
CA ALA A 132 2.80 8.23 22.32
C ALA A 132 3.71 8.87 23.38
N MET A 133 5.04 8.70 23.27
CA MET A 133 6.04 9.37 24.10
C MET A 133 6.28 10.83 23.70
N GLY A 134 5.58 11.35 22.69
CA GLY A 134 5.71 12.73 22.24
C GLY A 134 6.79 12.96 21.18
N TRP A 135 7.40 11.90 20.63
CA TRP A 135 8.39 12.02 19.57
C TRP A 135 7.83 12.77 18.35
N ARG A 136 8.61 13.69 17.81
CA ARG A 136 8.35 14.41 16.56
C ARG A 136 9.69 14.63 15.83
N PRO A 137 9.69 14.70 14.49
CA PRO A 137 10.87 15.11 13.75
C PRO A 137 11.42 16.45 14.24
N ASP A 138 12.73 16.51 14.52
CA ASP A 138 13.40 17.75 14.89
C ASP A 138 13.66 18.60 13.64
N MET A 139 13.07 19.80 13.61
CA MET A 139 13.22 20.79 12.54
C MET A 139 14.15 21.95 12.93
N SER A 140 14.76 21.90 14.12
CA SER A 140 15.55 23.01 14.69
C SER A 140 16.79 23.39 13.89
N GLN A 141 17.35 22.44 13.13
CA GLN A 141 18.55 22.64 12.30
C GLN A 141 18.24 22.94 10.83
N VAL A 142 16.96 22.99 10.44
CA VAL A 142 16.57 23.23 9.05
C VAL A 142 16.80 24.69 8.68
N ARG A 143 17.54 24.90 7.58
CA ARG A 143 17.78 26.23 7.00
C ARG A 143 16.82 26.45 5.83
N TRP A 144 15.84 27.32 6.02
CA TRP A 144 14.83 27.61 5.00
C TRP A 144 15.40 28.38 3.82
N THR A 145 15.02 27.97 2.62
CA THR A 145 15.24 28.70 1.37
C THR A 145 13.97 29.49 1.00
N ASP A 146 14.04 30.25 -0.09
CA ASP A 146 12.89 30.88 -0.73
C ASP A 146 12.16 29.95 -1.72
N LYS A 147 12.68 28.72 -1.93
CA LYS A 147 12.16 27.76 -2.90
C LYS A 147 10.85 27.12 -2.46
N ARG A 148 9.93 26.97 -3.41
CA ARG A 148 8.62 26.34 -3.22
C ARG A 148 8.38 25.25 -4.27
N VAL A 149 7.81 24.14 -3.83
CA VAL A 149 7.49 23.00 -4.71
C VAL A 149 6.03 22.61 -4.53
N ALA A 150 5.29 22.50 -5.65
CA ALA A 150 3.94 21.97 -5.64
C ALA A 150 3.98 20.44 -5.76
N ILE A 151 3.20 19.74 -4.96
CA ILE A 151 3.10 18.28 -4.93
C ILE A 151 1.66 17.90 -5.27
N ILE A 152 1.45 17.20 -6.38
CA ILE A 152 0.12 16.76 -6.84
C ILE A 152 -0.11 15.32 -6.38
N GLY A 153 -1.00 15.16 -5.41
CA GLY A 153 -1.36 13.88 -4.78
C GLY A 153 -0.72 13.70 -3.40
N ALA A 154 -1.55 13.50 -2.38
CA ALA A 154 -1.15 13.24 -1.00
C ALA A 154 -1.05 11.74 -0.70
N GLY A 155 -0.72 10.91 -1.69
CA GLY A 155 -0.40 9.49 -1.51
C GLY A 155 1.01 9.27 -0.91
N PRO A 156 1.45 8.01 -0.74
CA PRO A 156 2.76 7.70 -0.17
C PRO A 156 3.93 8.42 -0.86
N ALA A 157 3.93 8.47 -2.20
CA ALA A 157 4.97 9.15 -2.98
C ALA A 157 5.01 10.65 -2.70
N GLY A 158 3.87 11.35 -2.81
CA GLY A 158 3.81 12.80 -2.58
C GLY A 158 4.13 13.18 -1.13
N LEU A 159 3.63 12.40 -0.15
CA LEU A 159 3.95 12.61 1.26
C LEU A 159 5.44 12.41 1.56
N SER A 160 6.07 11.42 0.93
CA SER A 160 7.50 11.17 1.13
C SER A 160 8.38 12.18 0.42
N CYS A 161 7.94 12.68 -0.74
CA CYS A 161 8.57 13.82 -1.42
C CYS A 161 8.51 15.08 -0.52
N ALA A 162 7.33 15.38 0.04
CA ALA A 162 7.15 16.51 0.95
C ALA A 162 8.05 16.41 2.19
N ASP A 163 8.18 15.23 2.79
CA ASP A 163 9.03 14.99 3.98
C ASP A 163 10.51 15.30 3.70
N VAL A 164 11.05 14.86 2.56
CA VAL A 164 12.44 15.15 2.20
C VAL A 164 12.64 16.63 1.88
N LEU A 165 11.74 17.25 1.11
CA LEU A 165 11.85 18.66 0.75
C LEU A 165 11.81 19.58 1.97
N VAL A 166 10.86 19.34 2.89
CA VAL A 166 10.69 20.20 4.07
C VAL A 166 11.88 20.11 5.03
N ARG A 167 12.50 18.94 5.14
CA ARG A 167 13.73 18.73 5.94
C ARG A 167 14.95 19.44 5.37
N ASN A 168 14.95 19.69 4.06
CA ASN A 168 16.00 20.43 3.36
C ASN A 168 15.64 21.92 3.16
N GLY A 169 14.63 22.42 3.87
CA GLY A 169 14.30 23.85 3.89
C GLY A 169 13.58 24.37 2.65
N VAL A 170 13.18 23.50 1.73
CA VAL A 170 12.27 23.83 0.63
C VAL A 170 10.82 23.75 1.13
N ARG A 171 9.94 24.65 0.69
CA ARG A 171 8.53 24.67 1.14
C ARG A 171 7.63 23.84 0.22
N PRO A 172 7.18 22.64 0.65
CA PRO A 172 6.23 21.86 -0.14
C PRO A 172 4.79 22.29 0.11
N VAL A 173 4.01 22.39 -0.96
CA VAL A 173 2.55 22.57 -0.93
C VAL A 173 1.90 21.36 -1.59
N VAL A 174 1.17 20.57 -0.82
CA VAL A 174 0.56 19.31 -1.26
C VAL A 174 -0.91 19.54 -1.63
N TYR A 175 -1.24 19.30 -2.89
CA TYR A 175 -2.60 19.34 -3.42
C TYR A 175 -3.20 17.94 -3.50
N ASP A 176 -4.42 17.75 -3.03
CA ASP A 176 -5.14 16.48 -3.17
C ASP A 176 -6.64 16.72 -3.39
N ARG A 177 -7.25 15.93 -4.28
CA ARG A 177 -8.68 15.99 -4.60
C ARG A 177 -9.58 15.47 -3.47
N HIS A 178 -9.01 14.73 -2.52
CA HIS A 178 -9.71 14.11 -1.40
C HIS A 178 -9.69 15.02 -0.15
N PRO A 179 -10.64 14.82 0.78
CA PRO A 179 -10.75 15.64 1.99
C PRO A 179 -9.71 15.29 3.09
N GLU A 180 -8.89 14.25 2.89
CA GLU A 180 -7.86 13.80 3.83
C GLU A 180 -6.65 13.28 3.05
N ILE A 181 -5.46 13.32 3.64
CA ILE A 181 -4.23 12.81 3.01
C ILE A 181 -4.20 11.29 3.00
N GLY A 182 -3.25 10.71 2.26
CA GLY A 182 -2.89 9.30 2.27
C GLY A 182 -3.26 8.56 1.00
N GLY A 183 -4.04 9.15 0.08
CA GLY A 183 -4.53 8.46 -1.11
C GLY A 183 -5.17 7.12 -0.74
N LEU A 184 -4.75 6.03 -1.38
CA LEU A 184 -5.27 4.69 -1.10
C LEU A 184 -4.93 4.17 0.31
N LEU A 185 -3.97 4.76 1.05
CA LEU A 185 -3.77 4.41 2.46
C LEU A 185 -5.01 4.76 3.29
N THR A 186 -5.62 5.91 3.00
CA THR A 186 -6.82 6.38 3.67
C THR A 186 -8.06 5.80 3.03
N PHE A 187 -8.18 5.90 1.70
CA PHE A 187 -9.42 5.62 0.97
C PHE A 187 -9.50 4.23 0.35
N GLY A 188 -8.42 3.44 0.29
CA GLY A 188 -8.42 2.12 -0.36
C GLY A 188 -8.23 0.96 0.61
N ILE A 189 -7.14 0.98 1.38
CA ILE A 189 -6.79 -0.06 2.34
C ILE A 189 -7.82 -0.03 3.48
N PRO A 190 -8.43 -1.15 3.89
CA PRO A 190 -9.42 -1.14 4.96
C PRO A 190 -8.84 -0.81 6.35
N ALA A 191 -9.67 -0.26 7.24
CA ALA A 191 -9.28 0.13 8.60
C ALA A 191 -8.82 -1.05 9.48
N PHE A 192 -9.24 -2.28 9.16
CA PHE A 192 -8.79 -3.48 9.86
C PHE A 192 -7.33 -3.90 9.52
N LYS A 193 -6.70 -3.25 8.54
CA LYS A 193 -5.27 -3.38 8.20
C LYS A 193 -4.47 -2.13 8.59
N LEU A 194 -5.06 -0.95 8.38
CA LEU A 194 -4.42 0.33 8.64
C LEU A 194 -5.45 1.31 9.20
N ASP A 195 -5.35 1.58 10.50
CA ASP A 195 -6.19 2.57 11.18
C ASP A 195 -6.05 3.95 10.51
N LYS A 196 -7.17 4.65 10.35
CA LYS A 196 -7.22 5.96 9.66
C LYS A 196 -6.65 7.09 10.49
N ASP A 197 -6.60 6.93 11.81
CA ASP A 197 -5.96 7.90 12.69
C ASP A 197 -4.45 7.95 12.50
N VAL A 198 -3.83 6.90 11.94
CA VAL A 198 -2.42 6.92 11.55
C VAL A 198 -2.16 8.05 10.54
N MET A 199 -2.99 8.16 9.50
CA MET A 199 -2.83 9.20 8.48
C MET A 199 -3.19 10.59 9.00
N ARG A 200 -4.23 10.71 9.83
CA ARG A 200 -4.59 11.99 10.49
C ARG A 200 -3.46 12.52 11.37
N ARG A 201 -2.84 11.64 12.15
CA ARG A 201 -1.67 11.96 12.97
C ARG A 201 -0.50 12.40 12.10
N ARG A 202 -0.20 11.65 11.03
CA ARG A 202 0.87 11.99 10.09
C ARG A 202 0.65 13.35 9.44
N ARG A 203 -0.58 13.70 9.04
CA ARG A 203 -0.92 15.04 8.54
C ARG A 203 -0.56 16.13 9.54
N THR A 204 -0.93 15.92 10.80
CA THR A 204 -0.64 16.89 11.88
C THR A 204 0.86 17.07 12.07
N ILE A 205 1.63 15.99 12.02
CA ILE A 205 3.10 16.04 12.13
C ILE A 205 3.71 16.79 10.96
N PHE A 206 3.32 16.46 9.72
CA PHE A 206 3.85 17.11 8.52
C PHE A 206 3.46 18.59 8.44
N ALA A 207 2.24 18.95 8.84
CA ALA A 207 1.82 20.33 8.95
C ALA A 207 2.69 21.11 9.96
N ALA A 208 3.01 20.50 11.11
CA ALA A 208 3.89 21.10 12.10
C ALA A 208 5.36 21.22 11.61
N MET A 209 5.78 20.39 10.67
CA MET A 209 7.08 20.52 10.00
C MET A 209 7.13 21.67 8.98
N GLY A 210 5.97 22.19 8.57
CA GLY A 210 5.85 23.27 7.58
C GLY A 210 5.32 22.84 6.21
N VAL A 211 4.81 21.61 6.08
CA VAL A 211 4.11 21.15 4.86
C VAL A 211 2.71 21.76 4.80
N GLU A 212 2.38 22.43 3.71
CA GLU A 212 1.04 22.94 3.47
C GLU A 212 0.17 21.90 2.75
N PHE A 213 -1.10 21.78 3.13
CA PHE A 213 -2.04 20.84 2.53
C PHE A 213 -3.27 21.58 1.95
N CYS A 214 -3.38 21.59 0.63
CA CYS A 214 -4.53 22.07 -0.13
C CYS A 214 -5.43 20.89 -0.53
N LEU A 215 -6.26 20.45 0.42
CA LEU A 215 -7.19 19.32 0.23
C LEU A 215 -8.46 19.73 -0.52
N ASN A 216 -9.22 18.75 -1.03
CA ASN A 216 -10.38 18.97 -1.91
C ASN A 216 -10.07 19.84 -3.15
N THR A 217 -8.86 19.72 -3.70
CA THR A 217 -8.41 20.49 -4.87
C THR A 217 -7.92 19.54 -5.95
N GLU A 218 -8.61 19.50 -7.09
CA GLU A 218 -8.28 18.65 -8.23
C GLU A 218 -7.53 19.43 -9.33
N ILE A 219 -6.27 19.04 -9.58
CA ILE A 219 -5.45 19.67 -10.62
C ILE A 219 -5.92 19.24 -12.02
N GLY A 220 -6.10 20.22 -12.90
CA GLY A 220 -6.74 20.09 -14.20
C GLY A 220 -8.25 20.37 -14.17
N ARG A 221 -8.83 20.66 -13.00
CA ARG A 221 -10.23 21.04 -12.83
C ARG A 221 -10.41 22.31 -12.02
N ASP A 222 -9.93 22.31 -10.77
CA ASP A 222 -10.07 23.44 -9.85
C ASP A 222 -8.90 24.42 -9.97
N LEU A 223 -7.70 23.89 -10.23
CA LEU A 223 -6.48 24.63 -10.56
C LEU A 223 -5.80 23.98 -11.78
N MET A 224 -5.23 24.79 -12.66
CA MET A 224 -4.55 24.30 -13.86
C MET A 224 -3.05 24.12 -13.62
N LEU A 225 -2.40 23.21 -14.37
CA LEU A 225 -0.98 22.92 -14.17
C LEU A 225 -0.07 24.09 -14.53
N ASP A 226 -0.42 24.88 -15.54
CA ASP A 226 0.30 26.10 -15.93
C ASP A 226 0.40 27.09 -14.76
N GLN A 227 -0.68 27.28 -14.01
CA GLN A 227 -0.69 28.13 -12.82
C GLN A 227 0.31 27.63 -11.76
N LEU A 228 0.43 26.31 -11.58
CA LEU A 228 1.43 25.74 -10.67
C LEU A 228 2.86 25.93 -11.21
N LEU A 229 3.07 25.81 -12.52
CA LEU A 229 4.38 26.01 -13.13
C LEU A 229 4.84 27.47 -13.06
N ASP A 230 3.91 28.42 -13.06
CA ASP A 230 4.19 29.85 -12.90
C ASP A 230 4.51 30.22 -11.44
N GLU A 231 3.82 29.63 -10.47
CA GLU A 231 3.96 29.97 -9.04
C GLU A 231 5.10 29.23 -8.34
N TYR A 232 5.45 28.01 -8.76
CA TYR A 232 6.39 27.14 -8.05
C TYR A 232 7.69 26.92 -8.81
N ASP A 233 8.79 26.68 -8.09
CA ASP A 233 10.10 26.41 -8.70
C ASP A 233 10.17 25.03 -9.37
N ALA A 234 9.45 24.05 -8.81
CA ALA A 234 9.25 22.71 -9.38
C ALA A 234 7.88 22.14 -9.00
N VAL A 235 7.46 21.09 -9.72
CA VAL A 235 6.24 20.34 -9.46
C VAL A 235 6.56 18.84 -9.38
N PHE A 236 6.04 18.16 -8.35
CA PHE A 236 6.07 16.71 -8.25
C PHE A 236 4.68 16.11 -8.47
N MET A 237 4.59 15.03 -9.25
CA MET A 237 3.35 14.28 -9.48
C MET A 237 3.42 12.91 -8.80
N GLY A 238 2.52 12.68 -7.84
CA GLY A 238 2.33 11.42 -7.12
C GLY A 238 0.88 10.94 -7.22
N MET A 239 0.30 10.96 -8.42
CA MET A 239 -1.13 10.80 -8.67
C MET A 239 -1.63 9.36 -8.70
N GLY A 240 -0.76 8.36 -8.53
CA GLY A 240 -1.12 6.95 -8.44
C GLY A 240 -1.65 6.31 -9.73
N ALA A 241 -2.27 5.13 -9.58
CA ALA A 241 -2.89 4.35 -10.66
C ALA A 241 -4.32 3.94 -10.24
N TYR A 242 -5.34 4.41 -10.95
CA TYR A 242 -6.75 4.28 -10.58
C TYR A 242 -7.59 3.52 -11.63
N THR A 243 -7.04 3.23 -12.81
CA THR A 243 -7.75 2.58 -13.90
C THR A 243 -7.86 1.09 -13.59
N ALA A 244 -9.05 0.59 -13.28
CA ALA A 244 -9.26 -0.85 -13.06
C ALA A 244 -8.96 -1.66 -14.33
N MET A 245 -8.23 -2.76 -14.19
CA MET A 245 -8.04 -3.69 -15.31
C MET A 245 -9.35 -4.41 -15.65
N PRO A 246 -9.82 -4.34 -16.91
CA PRO A 246 -11.01 -5.07 -17.33
C PRO A 246 -10.75 -6.58 -17.37
N GLY A 247 -11.79 -7.36 -17.10
CA GLY A 247 -11.84 -8.79 -17.32
C GLY A 247 -11.99 -9.16 -18.79
N GLY A 248 -12.66 -8.32 -19.57
CA GLY A 248 -12.83 -8.51 -21.01
C GLY A 248 -13.74 -9.68 -21.39
N PHE A 249 -14.63 -10.08 -20.48
CA PHE A 249 -15.57 -11.18 -20.69
C PHE A 249 -17.03 -10.70 -20.72
N PRO A 250 -17.94 -11.45 -21.38
CA PRO A 250 -19.36 -11.11 -21.41
C PRO A 250 -19.96 -10.97 -20.01
N GLY A 251 -20.86 -9.99 -19.85
CA GLY A 251 -21.57 -9.74 -18.59
C GLY A 251 -20.81 -8.92 -17.55
N GLU A 252 -19.58 -8.49 -17.82
CA GLU A 252 -18.77 -7.66 -16.90
C GLU A 252 -19.44 -6.34 -16.47
N ASN A 253 -20.38 -5.82 -17.26
CA ASN A 253 -21.12 -4.58 -16.97
C ASN A 253 -22.54 -4.83 -16.42
N LEU A 254 -22.89 -6.06 -16.03
CA LEU A 254 -24.20 -6.35 -15.46
C LEU A 254 -24.39 -5.64 -14.10
N PRO A 255 -25.60 -5.17 -13.77
CA PRO A 255 -25.92 -4.70 -12.43
C PRO A 255 -25.60 -5.77 -11.37
N GLY A 256 -24.79 -5.39 -10.37
CA GLY A 256 -24.24 -6.30 -9.36
C GLY A 256 -22.77 -6.69 -9.59
N VAL A 257 -22.16 -6.25 -10.70
CA VAL A 257 -20.70 -6.31 -10.90
C VAL A 257 -20.08 -5.00 -10.44
N HIS A 258 -19.05 -5.10 -9.60
CA HIS A 258 -18.36 -3.97 -9.00
C HIS A 258 -16.86 -4.05 -9.28
N LYS A 259 -16.24 -2.90 -9.53
CA LYS A 259 -14.78 -2.78 -9.57
C LYS A 259 -14.27 -2.71 -8.14
N ALA A 260 -13.19 -3.42 -7.85
CA ALA A 260 -12.67 -3.52 -6.49
C ALA A 260 -12.36 -2.17 -5.83
N LEU A 261 -11.72 -1.25 -6.56
CA LEU A 261 -11.36 0.05 -6.01
C LEU A 261 -12.58 0.91 -5.71
N ASP A 262 -13.55 0.98 -6.63
CA ASP A 262 -14.80 1.70 -6.42
C ASP A 262 -15.53 1.18 -5.19
N TYR A 263 -15.63 -0.14 -5.05
CA TYR A 263 -16.23 -0.79 -3.88
C TYR A 263 -15.52 -0.44 -2.56
N LEU A 264 -14.19 -0.56 -2.51
CA LEU A 264 -13.41 -0.28 -1.30
C LEU A 264 -13.45 1.20 -0.93
N VAL A 265 -13.29 2.10 -1.91
CA VAL A 265 -13.33 3.55 -1.72
C VAL A 265 -14.71 4.00 -1.25
N ALA A 266 -15.78 3.49 -1.87
CA ALA A 266 -17.13 3.81 -1.45
C ALA A 266 -17.42 3.32 -0.02
N ASN A 267 -16.98 2.11 0.35
CA ASN A 267 -17.15 1.59 1.70
C ASN A 267 -16.41 2.43 2.75
N ILE A 268 -15.19 2.86 2.44
CA ILE A 268 -14.39 3.69 3.35
C ILE A 268 -14.98 5.10 3.46
N ASN A 269 -15.36 5.71 2.34
CA ASN A 269 -16.03 7.01 2.35
C ASN A 269 -17.30 6.97 3.21
N HIS A 270 -18.10 5.90 3.10
CA HIS A 270 -19.27 5.70 3.95
C HIS A 270 -18.90 5.60 5.43
N SER A 271 -17.89 4.79 5.77
CA SER A 271 -17.43 4.60 7.15
C SER A 271 -16.83 5.87 7.77
N LEU A 272 -16.24 6.74 6.96
CA LEU A 272 -15.62 8.00 7.40
C LEU A 272 -16.55 9.23 7.30
N GLY A 273 -17.76 9.08 6.76
CA GLY A 273 -18.68 10.20 6.56
C GLY A 273 -18.28 11.13 5.39
N TYR A 274 -17.54 10.61 4.41
CA TYR A 274 -17.13 11.32 3.19
C TYR A 274 -17.94 10.91 1.94
N THR A 275 -19.02 10.14 2.09
CA THR A 275 -19.92 9.80 0.97
C THR A 275 -20.44 11.07 0.30
N ARG A 276 -20.17 11.24 -1.00
CA ARG A 276 -20.65 12.38 -1.78
C ARG A 276 -22.02 12.11 -2.38
N ASP A 277 -22.22 10.91 -2.93
CA ASP A 277 -23.49 10.43 -3.44
C ASP A 277 -23.86 9.10 -2.74
N PRO A 278 -25.04 9.01 -2.08
CA PRO A 278 -25.51 7.76 -1.48
C PRO A 278 -25.53 6.56 -2.43
N GLY A 279 -25.69 6.79 -3.74
CA GLY A 279 -25.66 5.75 -4.77
C GLY A 279 -24.30 5.12 -5.00
N GLU A 280 -23.20 5.72 -4.52
CA GLU A 280 -21.84 5.15 -4.61
C GLU A 280 -21.64 3.98 -3.65
N TYR A 281 -22.30 4.02 -2.48
CA TYR A 281 -22.11 2.98 -1.47
C TYR A 281 -22.82 1.68 -1.86
N VAL A 282 -22.04 0.60 -1.92
CA VAL A 282 -22.51 -0.75 -2.21
C VAL A 282 -22.53 -1.56 -0.92
N THR A 283 -23.71 -1.99 -0.51
CA THR A 283 -23.88 -2.99 0.55
C THR A 283 -23.92 -4.40 -0.04
N LEU A 284 -23.13 -5.29 0.55
CA LEU A 284 -23.13 -6.72 0.25
C LEU A 284 -23.82 -7.56 1.34
N GLU A 285 -24.55 -6.93 2.25
CA GLU A 285 -25.26 -7.61 3.33
C GLU A 285 -26.24 -8.67 2.79
N GLY A 286 -26.15 -9.88 3.34
CA GLY A 286 -27.00 -11.01 2.96
C GLY A 286 -26.79 -11.55 1.54
N ARG A 287 -25.78 -11.06 0.80
CA ARG A 287 -25.49 -11.47 -0.58
C ARG A 287 -24.50 -12.63 -0.65
N GLN A 288 -24.63 -13.47 -1.67
CA GLN A 288 -23.57 -14.37 -2.12
C GLN A 288 -22.60 -13.61 -3.01
N VAL A 289 -21.35 -13.44 -2.56
CA VAL A 289 -20.35 -12.59 -3.21
C VAL A 289 -19.24 -13.44 -3.81
N VAL A 290 -18.93 -13.21 -5.09
CA VAL A 290 -17.74 -13.78 -5.74
C VAL A 290 -16.72 -12.67 -6.02
N VAL A 291 -15.56 -12.73 -5.37
CA VAL A 291 -14.43 -11.84 -5.65
C VAL A 291 -13.49 -12.53 -6.62
N LEU A 292 -13.25 -11.89 -7.77
CA LEU A 292 -12.39 -12.40 -8.85
C LEU A 292 -10.99 -11.78 -8.73
N GLY A 293 -10.01 -12.58 -8.30
CA GLY A 293 -8.65 -12.11 -8.10
C GLY A 293 -7.93 -12.86 -6.97
N GLY A 294 -6.65 -12.53 -6.76
CA GLY A 294 -5.84 -13.15 -5.69
C GLY A 294 -4.78 -12.23 -5.09
N GLY A 295 -4.79 -10.94 -5.43
CA GLY A 295 -3.87 -9.94 -4.85
C GLY A 295 -4.37 -9.40 -3.52
N ASP A 296 -3.61 -8.48 -2.92
CA ASP A 296 -3.99 -7.82 -1.66
C ASP A 296 -5.32 -7.07 -1.77
N THR A 297 -5.59 -6.43 -2.92
CA THR A 297 -6.90 -5.82 -3.21
C THR A 297 -8.05 -6.83 -3.13
N ALA A 298 -7.86 -8.05 -3.65
CA ALA A 298 -8.88 -9.10 -3.56
C ALA A 298 -9.11 -9.51 -2.11
N MET A 299 -8.04 -9.63 -1.31
CA MET A 299 -8.15 -9.93 0.12
C MET A 299 -8.90 -8.82 0.87
N ASP A 300 -8.63 -7.56 0.52
CA ASP A 300 -9.32 -6.42 1.11
C ASP A 300 -10.81 -6.41 0.74
N CYS A 301 -11.16 -6.73 -0.51
CA CYS A 301 -12.56 -6.89 -0.93
C CYS A 301 -13.26 -8.02 -0.19
N ASN A 302 -12.65 -9.21 -0.13
CA ASN A 302 -13.19 -10.38 0.55
C ASN A 302 -13.49 -10.08 2.03
N ARG A 303 -12.49 -9.57 2.74
CA ARG A 303 -12.56 -9.30 4.19
C ARG A 303 -13.49 -8.13 4.52
N THR A 304 -13.68 -7.18 3.58
CA THR A 304 -14.69 -6.12 3.69
C THR A 304 -16.09 -6.68 3.48
N ALA A 305 -16.30 -7.55 2.47
CA ALA A 305 -17.60 -8.18 2.22
C ALA A 305 -18.08 -9.02 3.42
N VAL A 306 -17.18 -9.79 4.05
CA VAL A 306 -17.47 -10.51 5.30
C VAL A 306 -17.96 -9.56 6.39
N ARG A 307 -17.29 -8.41 6.57
CA ARG A 307 -17.64 -7.41 7.58
C ARG A 307 -18.94 -6.65 7.30
N GLN A 308 -19.33 -6.55 6.03
CA GLN A 308 -20.64 -6.04 5.63
C GLN A 308 -21.77 -7.07 5.83
N GLY A 309 -21.48 -8.29 6.28
CA GLY A 309 -22.50 -9.31 6.52
C GLY A 309 -22.94 -10.06 5.27
N ALA A 310 -22.08 -10.19 4.26
CA ALA A 310 -22.32 -11.08 3.13
C ALA A 310 -22.59 -12.53 3.62
N SER A 311 -23.56 -13.20 3.01
CA SER A 311 -23.97 -14.54 3.45
C SER A 311 -22.92 -15.61 3.13
N VAL A 312 -22.26 -15.46 1.97
CA VAL A 312 -21.16 -16.31 1.50
C VAL A 312 -20.19 -15.41 0.74
N VAL A 313 -18.89 -15.58 0.98
CA VAL A 313 -17.84 -14.87 0.25
C VAL A 313 -16.88 -15.88 -0.35
N THR A 314 -16.82 -15.93 -1.67
CA THR A 314 -15.95 -16.82 -2.43
C THR A 314 -14.88 -16.03 -3.16
N CYS A 315 -13.62 -16.36 -2.92
CA CYS A 315 -12.48 -15.85 -3.66
C CYS A 315 -12.13 -16.82 -4.80
N ALA A 316 -12.39 -16.44 -6.05
CA ALA A 316 -12.02 -17.25 -7.21
C ALA A 316 -10.71 -16.75 -7.83
N TYR A 317 -9.71 -17.63 -7.91
CA TYR A 317 -8.39 -17.31 -8.42
C TYR A 317 -7.94 -18.30 -9.50
N ARG A 318 -7.45 -17.80 -10.62
CA ARG A 318 -7.07 -18.59 -11.81
C ARG A 318 -5.82 -19.45 -11.67
N ARG A 319 -5.21 -19.54 -10.49
CA ARG A 319 -4.02 -20.36 -10.22
C ARG A 319 -4.13 -21.05 -8.87
N ASP A 320 -3.14 -21.85 -8.54
CA ASP A 320 -3.02 -22.46 -7.22
C ASP A 320 -2.69 -21.44 -6.11
N GLU A 321 -2.78 -21.90 -4.87
CA GLU A 321 -2.51 -21.12 -3.66
C GLU A 321 -1.06 -20.64 -3.59
N ALA A 322 -0.11 -21.49 -3.97
CA ALA A 322 1.33 -21.18 -3.92
C ALA A 322 1.71 -19.98 -4.82
N ASN A 323 0.96 -19.78 -5.91
CA ASN A 323 1.15 -18.69 -6.87
C ASN A 323 0.22 -17.49 -6.61
N MET A 324 -0.45 -17.42 -5.45
CA MET A 324 -1.30 -16.27 -5.09
C MET A 324 -0.45 -15.04 -4.78
N PRO A 325 -0.70 -13.88 -5.42
CA PRO A 325 0.12 -12.68 -5.25
C PRO A 325 -0.24 -11.84 -4.01
N GLY A 326 -1.33 -12.13 -3.30
CA GLY A 326 -1.69 -11.48 -2.03
C GLY A 326 -0.78 -11.94 -0.89
N SER A 327 -0.64 -11.12 0.16
CA SER A 327 0.17 -11.48 1.33
C SER A 327 -0.34 -12.78 1.93
N ARG A 328 0.59 -13.70 2.23
CA ARG A 328 0.25 -15.00 2.86
C ARG A 328 -0.50 -14.79 4.18
N ARG A 329 -0.15 -13.73 4.91
CA ARG A 329 -0.82 -13.32 6.15
C ARG A 329 -2.27 -12.92 5.90
N GLU A 330 -2.51 -12.13 4.85
CA GLU A 330 -3.86 -11.65 4.51
C GLU A 330 -4.75 -12.78 3.98
N VAL A 331 -4.20 -13.72 3.21
CA VAL A 331 -4.89 -14.94 2.76
C VAL A 331 -5.29 -15.81 3.95
N ALA A 332 -4.38 -16.03 4.90
CA ALA A 332 -4.68 -16.77 6.13
C ALA A 332 -5.77 -16.09 6.96
N ASN A 333 -5.70 -14.76 7.12
CA ASN A 333 -6.71 -13.99 7.84
C ASN A 333 -8.09 -14.06 7.16
N ALA A 334 -8.15 -13.96 5.84
CA ALA A 334 -9.40 -14.11 5.08
C ALA A 334 -10.01 -15.50 5.25
N ARG A 335 -9.19 -16.57 5.20
CA ARG A 335 -9.66 -17.95 5.43
C ARG A 335 -10.22 -18.15 6.83
N GLU A 336 -9.52 -17.65 7.86
CA GLU A 336 -10.00 -17.69 9.25
C GLU A 336 -11.30 -16.90 9.45
N GLU A 337 -11.52 -15.85 8.65
CA GLU A 337 -12.73 -15.03 8.66
C GLU A 337 -13.90 -15.66 7.88
N GLY A 338 -13.71 -16.83 7.26
CA GLY A 338 -14.77 -17.60 6.60
C GLY A 338 -14.83 -17.45 5.08
N VAL A 339 -13.81 -16.86 4.45
CA VAL A 339 -13.74 -16.76 2.97
C VAL A 339 -13.43 -18.12 2.36
N GLU A 340 -14.25 -18.54 1.39
CA GLU A 340 -14.05 -19.76 0.63
C GLU A 340 -13.12 -19.51 -0.55
N PHE A 341 -12.02 -20.27 -0.64
CA PHE A 341 -11.05 -20.12 -1.72
C PHE A 341 -11.27 -21.17 -2.81
N LEU A 342 -11.56 -20.71 -4.02
CA LEU A 342 -11.60 -21.53 -5.22
C LEU A 342 -10.40 -21.23 -6.10
N PHE A 343 -9.35 -22.03 -5.91
CA PHE A 343 -8.16 -22.01 -6.74
C PHE A 343 -8.40 -22.65 -8.09
N ASN A 344 -7.53 -22.32 -9.05
CA ASN A 344 -7.62 -22.80 -10.42
C ASN A 344 -9.01 -22.57 -11.05
N ARG A 345 -9.60 -21.40 -10.80
CA ARG A 345 -10.85 -20.93 -11.39
C ARG A 345 -10.62 -19.65 -12.17
N GLN A 346 -10.81 -19.72 -13.47
CA GLN A 346 -10.73 -18.57 -14.36
C GLN A 346 -12.13 -18.14 -14.80
N PRO A 347 -12.55 -16.89 -14.55
CA PRO A 347 -13.82 -16.40 -15.04
C PRO A 347 -13.79 -16.25 -16.58
N VAL A 348 -14.90 -16.64 -17.21
CA VAL A 348 -15.10 -16.54 -18.68
C VAL A 348 -16.37 -15.78 -19.05
N ALA A 349 -17.32 -15.61 -18.14
CA ALA A 349 -18.47 -14.71 -18.27
C ALA A 349 -19.13 -14.48 -16.90
N VAL A 350 -19.80 -13.35 -16.74
CA VAL A 350 -20.81 -13.16 -15.69
C VAL A 350 -22.18 -13.41 -16.32
N VAL A 351 -23.02 -14.20 -15.65
CA VAL A 351 -24.32 -14.66 -16.16
C VAL A 351 -25.46 -14.11 -15.33
N GLY A 352 -26.60 -13.87 -15.99
CA GLY A 352 -27.87 -13.51 -15.33
C GLY A 352 -28.81 -12.71 -16.24
N LYS A 353 -30.07 -12.57 -15.84
CA LYS A 353 -31.10 -11.85 -16.60
C LYS A 353 -31.31 -10.45 -16.03
N GLY A 354 -30.65 -9.46 -16.61
CA GLY A 354 -30.77 -8.04 -16.21
C GLY A 354 -29.98 -7.65 -14.95
N LYS A 355 -29.47 -8.63 -14.20
CA LYS A 355 -28.51 -8.48 -13.10
C LYS A 355 -27.68 -9.76 -12.96
N VAL A 356 -26.64 -9.72 -12.14
CA VAL A 356 -25.82 -10.89 -11.80
C VAL A 356 -26.69 -11.98 -11.13
N GLU A 357 -26.51 -13.21 -11.60
CA GLU A 357 -27.02 -14.45 -10.97
C GLU A 357 -25.90 -15.49 -10.77
N GLY A 358 -24.73 -15.29 -11.39
CA GLY A 358 -23.55 -16.13 -11.18
C GLY A 358 -22.36 -15.75 -12.06
N VAL A 359 -21.25 -16.44 -11.85
CA VAL A 359 -20.03 -16.32 -12.67
C VAL A 359 -19.74 -17.67 -13.32
N LYS A 360 -19.71 -17.69 -14.65
CA LYS A 360 -19.20 -18.85 -15.39
C LYS A 360 -17.68 -18.85 -15.30
N VAL A 361 -17.13 -19.94 -14.77
CA VAL A 361 -15.68 -20.18 -14.66
C VAL A 361 -15.29 -21.44 -15.40
N VAL A 362 -14.01 -21.54 -15.73
CA VAL A 362 -13.36 -22.79 -16.18
C VAL A 362 -12.28 -23.19 -15.19
N HIS A 363 -12.00 -24.48 -15.11
CA HIS A 363 -10.88 -24.97 -14.34
C HIS A 363 -9.58 -24.70 -15.11
N THR A 364 -8.51 -24.43 -14.36
CA THR A 364 -7.18 -24.23 -14.93
C THR A 364 -6.18 -25.22 -14.36
N ARG A 365 -5.11 -25.48 -15.09
CA ARG A 365 -3.89 -26.12 -14.58
C ARG A 365 -2.71 -25.20 -14.83
N LEU A 366 -1.67 -25.30 -14.02
CA LEU A 366 -0.46 -24.52 -14.26
C LEU A 366 0.38 -25.18 -15.34
N GLY A 367 0.60 -24.47 -16.44
CA GLY A 367 1.59 -24.82 -17.46
C GLY A 367 3.01 -24.48 -17.01
N GLU A 368 3.90 -24.33 -17.99
CA GLU A 368 5.29 -23.96 -17.76
C GLU A 368 5.42 -22.52 -17.22
N PRO A 369 6.48 -22.24 -16.42
CA PRO A 369 6.80 -20.88 -16.01
C PRO A 369 7.16 -20.01 -17.22
N ASP A 370 6.73 -18.75 -17.20
CA ASP A 370 7.22 -17.73 -18.12
C ASP A 370 8.63 -17.24 -17.75
N SER A 371 9.17 -16.28 -18.50
CA SER A 371 10.51 -15.69 -18.28
C SER A 371 10.69 -15.06 -16.89
N ASN A 372 9.60 -14.75 -16.19
CA ASN A 372 9.61 -14.21 -14.83
C ASN A 372 9.37 -15.31 -13.78
N GLY A 373 9.48 -16.58 -14.17
CA GLY A 373 9.20 -17.74 -13.32
C GLY A 373 7.71 -17.97 -13.04
N ARG A 374 6.82 -17.19 -13.65
CA ARG A 374 5.40 -17.17 -13.31
C ARG A 374 4.65 -18.17 -14.19
N ARG A 375 4.05 -19.18 -13.57
CA ARG A 375 3.35 -20.24 -14.32
C ARG A 375 2.05 -19.72 -14.94
N ARG A 376 1.87 -20.01 -16.23
CA ARG A 376 0.68 -19.60 -16.99
C ARG A 376 -0.48 -20.56 -16.69
N PRO A 377 -1.69 -20.05 -16.41
CA PRO A 377 -2.86 -20.90 -16.29
C PRO A 377 -3.32 -21.37 -17.67
N GLU A 378 -3.44 -22.68 -17.86
CA GLU A 378 -4.01 -23.33 -19.03
C GLU A 378 -5.41 -23.81 -18.72
N VAL A 379 -6.36 -23.52 -19.61
CA VAL A 379 -7.76 -23.95 -19.46
C VAL A 379 -7.85 -25.47 -19.62
N VAL A 380 -8.59 -26.12 -18.72
CA VAL A 380 -8.98 -27.52 -18.86
C VAL A 380 -10.26 -27.58 -19.71
N PRO A 381 -10.25 -28.17 -20.92
CA PRO A 381 -11.45 -28.20 -21.77
C PRO A 381 -12.62 -28.96 -21.11
N GLY A 382 -13.85 -28.47 -21.29
CA GLY A 382 -15.06 -29.13 -20.75
C GLY A 382 -15.26 -28.98 -19.24
N SER A 383 -14.53 -28.08 -18.59
CA SER A 383 -14.56 -27.84 -17.14
C SER A 383 -15.41 -26.63 -16.73
N GLU A 384 -16.28 -26.18 -17.63
CA GLU A 384 -17.17 -25.05 -17.37
C GLU A 384 -18.11 -25.34 -16.20
N GLU A 385 -18.15 -24.43 -15.23
CA GLU A 385 -19.12 -24.44 -14.13
C GLU A 385 -19.64 -23.03 -13.87
N ILE A 386 -20.79 -22.92 -13.20
CA ILE A 386 -21.35 -21.64 -12.78
C ILE A 386 -21.26 -21.56 -11.25
N LEU A 387 -20.55 -20.55 -10.76
CA LEU A 387 -20.55 -20.18 -9.36
C LEU A 387 -21.76 -19.25 -9.10
N PRO A 388 -22.74 -19.64 -8.26
CA PRO A 388 -23.84 -18.75 -7.90
C PRO A 388 -23.31 -17.47 -7.25
N ALA A 389 -23.88 -16.32 -7.63
CA ALA A 389 -23.49 -15.03 -7.08
C ALA A 389 -24.61 -14.01 -7.22
N ASP A 390 -24.85 -13.23 -6.18
CA ASP A 390 -25.72 -12.04 -6.25
C ASP A 390 -24.91 -10.77 -6.55
N ALA A 391 -23.60 -10.81 -6.25
CA ALA A 391 -22.66 -9.73 -6.48
C ALA A 391 -21.28 -10.27 -6.87
N VAL A 392 -20.60 -9.57 -7.77
CA VAL A 392 -19.26 -9.91 -8.25
C VAL A 392 -18.34 -8.71 -8.04
N VAL A 393 -17.18 -8.92 -7.43
CA VAL A 393 -16.16 -7.87 -7.29
C VAL A 393 -14.93 -8.25 -8.11
N ILE A 394 -14.59 -7.42 -9.11
CA ILE A 394 -13.45 -7.65 -10.00
C ILE A 394 -12.21 -6.98 -9.42
N ALA A 395 -11.22 -7.80 -9.04
CA ALA A 395 -9.98 -7.40 -8.37
C ALA A 395 -8.74 -7.90 -9.14
N PHE A 396 -8.69 -7.63 -10.46
CA PHE A 396 -7.56 -8.03 -11.31
C PHE A 396 -6.33 -7.14 -11.21
N GLY A 397 -6.48 -5.95 -10.63
CA GLY A 397 -5.43 -4.94 -10.44
C GLY A 397 -5.71 -3.67 -11.22
N PHE A 398 -4.71 -2.80 -11.32
CA PHE A 398 -4.85 -1.45 -11.85
C PHE A 398 -3.80 -1.13 -12.91
N GLN A 399 -4.16 -0.22 -13.80
CA GLN A 399 -3.31 0.38 -14.81
C GLN A 399 -3.09 1.87 -14.49
N PRO A 400 -2.00 2.46 -15.02
CA PRO A 400 -1.78 3.89 -14.95
C PRO A 400 -3.00 4.70 -15.41
N SER A 401 -3.19 5.87 -14.81
CA SER A 401 -4.30 6.80 -15.11
C SER A 401 -3.73 8.16 -15.50
N PRO A 402 -3.04 8.28 -16.65
CA PRO A 402 -2.44 9.53 -17.06
C PRO A 402 -3.51 10.62 -17.20
N ALA A 403 -3.25 11.80 -16.63
CA ALA A 403 -4.16 12.92 -16.76
C ALA A 403 -4.16 13.45 -18.21
N PRO A 404 -5.30 13.90 -18.75
CA PRO A 404 -5.40 14.35 -20.14
C PRO A 404 -4.55 15.60 -20.41
N TRP A 405 -4.24 16.38 -19.37
CA TRP A 405 -3.41 17.56 -19.47
C TRP A 405 -1.91 17.25 -19.58
N LEU A 406 -1.43 16.00 -19.44
CA LEU A 406 0.00 15.69 -19.53
C LEU A 406 0.60 15.99 -20.92
N GLU A 407 -0.10 15.63 -21.99
CA GLU A 407 0.36 15.77 -23.37
C GLU A 407 0.62 17.24 -23.76
N PRO A 408 -0.28 18.21 -23.48
CA PRO A 408 -0.03 19.64 -23.72
C PRO A 408 1.26 20.20 -23.10
N PHE A 409 1.75 19.63 -21.99
CA PHE A 409 3.01 20.04 -21.35
C PHE A 409 4.20 19.17 -21.79
N GLY A 410 4.06 18.34 -22.82
CA GLY A 410 5.15 17.52 -23.35
C GLY A 410 5.63 16.41 -22.40
N ILE A 411 4.79 15.99 -21.45
CA ILE A 411 5.10 14.89 -20.54
C ILE A 411 4.80 13.57 -21.24
N ARG A 412 5.85 12.78 -21.50
CA ARG A 412 5.74 11.53 -22.26
C ARG A 412 5.38 10.35 -21.37
N LEU A 413 4.71 9.37 -21.97
CA LEU A 413 4.35 8.10 -21.36
C LEU A 413 5.15 6.94 -21.97
N ASP A 414 5.34 5.86 -21.21
CA ASP A 414 5.87 4.59 -21.71
C ASP A 414 4.79 3.76 -22.44
N GLU A 415 5.16 2.60 -22.99
CA GLU A 415 4.24 1.71 -23.71
C GLU A 415 3.10 1.15 -22.83
N ARG A 416 3.24 1.22 -21.50
CA ARG A 416 2.24 0.76 -20.52
C ARG A 416 1.36 1.91 -20.02
N GLY A 417 1.60 3.13 -20.52
CA GLY A 417 0.89 4.35 -20.09
C GLY A 417 1.40 4.96 -18.79
N CYS A 418 2.55 4.51 -18.27
CA CYS A 418 3.20 5.14 -17.12
C CYS A 418 3.90 6.43 -17.53
N VAL A 419 4.00 7.42 -16.64
CA VAL A 419 4.80 8.63 -16.89
C VAL A 419 6.28 8.27 -16.95
N LEU A 420 6.97 8.74 -17.98
CA LEU A 420 8.42 8.58 -18.12
C LEU A 420 9.15 9.54 -17.17
N ALA A 421 9.62 8.99 -16.05
CA ALA A 421 10.42 9.68 -15.04
C ALA A 421 11.52 8.73 -14.52
N PRO A 422 12.63 8.57 -15.26
CA PRO A 422 13.65 7.58 -14.91
C PRO A 422 14.38 7.95 -13.62
N GLU A 423 14.66 6.94 -12.79
CA GLU A 423 15.52 7.09 -11.60
C GLU A 423 16.93 7.56 -11.99
N GLN A 424 17.48 7.02 -13.07
CA GLN A 424 18.77 7.42 -13.64
C GLN A 424 18.54 8.40 -14.78
N GLY A 425 18.44 9.69 -14.44
CA GLY A 425 18.30 10.81 -15.36
C GLY A 425 19.32 11.92 -15.09
N ARG A 426 19.11 13.10 -15.68
CA ARG A 426 19.88 14.30 -15.30
C ARG A 426 19.64 14.65 -13.83
N TYR A 427 18.37 14.61 -13.43
CA TYR A 427 17.91 14.63 -12.06
C TYR A 427 16.99 13.43 -11.85
N ALA A 428 17.10 12.77 -10.70
CA ALA A 428 16.35 11.54 -10.43
C ALA A 428 14.84 11.81 -10.54
N PHE A 429 14.11 10.96 -11.27
CA PHE A 429 12.66 11.04 -11.44
C PHE A 429 12.15 12.33 -12.10
N GLN A 430 13.01 13.07 -12.80
CA GLN A 430 12.60 14.16 -13.67
C GLN A 430 11.83 13.60 -14.87
N THR A 431 10.69 14.20 -15.18
CA THR A 431 9.92 13.86 -16.38
C THR A 431 10.58 14.43 -17.63
N THR A 432 9.95 14.28 -18.80
CA THR A 432 10.40 14.96 -20.02
C THR A 432 10.18 16.48 -19.99
N HIS A 433 9.50 17.02 -18.99
CA HIS A 433 9.38 18.46 -18.74
C HIS A 433 10.35 18.89 -17.63
N GLU A 434 11.13 19.95 -17.87
CA GLU A 434 12.25 20.35 -17.01
C GLU A 434 11.85 20.64 -15.55
N LYS A 435 10.75 21.35 -15.32
CA LYS A 435 10.27 21.67 -13.96
C LYS A 435 9.46 20.57 -13.27
N ILE A 436 9.22 19.42 -13.92
CA ILE A 436 8.24 18.43 -13.44
C ILE A 436 8.92 17.09 -13.15
N PHE A 437 8.66 16.57 -11.97
CA PHE A 437 9.10 15.28 -11.46
C PHE A 437 7.89 14.38 -11.20
N ALA A 438 8.07 13.06 -11.17
CA ALA A 438 6.99 12.12 -10.87
C ALA A 438 7.50 10.86 -10.19
N GLY A 439 6.67 10.23 -9.36
CA GLY A 439 7.04 8.98 -8.68
C GLY A 439 5.85 8.17 -8.18
N GLY A 440 6.12 6.96 -7.71
CA GLY A 440 5.13 5.99 -7.26
C GLY A 440 4.40 5.32 -8.41
N ASP A 441 3.18 4.85 -8.15
CA ASP A 441 2.45 3.98 -9.07
C ASP A 441 2.19 4.58 -10.47
N MET A 442 2.24 5.91 -10.63
CA MET A 442 2.07 6.53 -11.95
C MET A 442 3.31 6.38 -12.85
N VAL A 443 4.48 6.13 -12.27
CA VAL A 443 5.75 5.86 -12.99
C VAL A 443 6.01 4.36 -13.07
N ARG A 444 5.80 3.65 -11.96
CA ARG A 444 6.09 2.22 -11.88
C ARG A 444 4.98 1.31 -12.40
N GLY A 445 3.73 1.77 -12.34
CA GLY A 445 2.54 0.91 -12.31
C GLY A 445 2.20 0.50 -10.86
N SER A 446 1.02 -0.09 -10.67
CA SER A 446 0.54 -0.49 -9.33
C SER A 446 1.54 -1.41 -8.63
N ASP A 447 2.04 -0.99 -7.47
CA ASP A 447 3.07 -1.69 -6.69
C ASP A 447 2.88 -1.44 -5.17
N LEU A 448 3.90 -1.72 -4.36
CA LEU A 448 3.86 -1.63 -2.91
C LEU A 448 3.98 -0.19 -2.40
N VAL A 449 3.36 0.09 -1.25
CA VAL A 449 3.46 1.40 -0.56
C VAL A 449 4.92 1.82 -0.34
N VAL A 450 5.78 0.90 0.06
CA VAL A 450 7.20 1.19 0.34
C VAL A 450 8.00 1.54 -0.91
N THR A 451 7.63 1.06 -2.10
CA THR A 451 8.29 1.47 -3.35
C THR A 451 7.85 2.88 -3.74
N ALA A 452 6.57 3.23 -3.55
CA ALA A 452 6.12 4.61 -3.70
C ALA A 452 6.79 5.59 -2.70
N VAL A 453 7.02 5.16 -1.44
CA VAL A 453 7.81 5.93 -0.48
C VAL A 453 9.24 6.16 -0.99
N TYR A 454 9.91 5.09 -1.44
CA TYR A 454 11.27 5.19 -1.99
C TYR A 454 11.33 6.18 -3.15
N GLU A 455 10.49 6.03 -4.16
CA GLU A 455 10.49 6.89 -5.35
C GLU A 455 10.14 8.35 -5.03
N GLY A 456 9.21 8.58 -4.10
CA GLY A 456 8.90 9.94 -3.63
C GLY A 456 10.10 10.62 -2.98
N ARG A 457 10.88 9.88 -2.18
CA ARG A 457 12.11 10.39 -1.56
C ARG A 457 13.20 10.65 -2.59
N GLN A 458 13.44 9.71 -3.50
CA GLN A 458 14.45 9.88 -4.56
C GLN A 458 14.10 11.03 -5.51
N ALA A 459 12.82 11.22 -5.84
CA ALA A 459 12.38 12.36 -6.63
C ALA A 459 12.59 13.69 -5.89
N ALA A 460 12.42 13.73 -4.56
CA ALA A 460 12.74 14.91 -3.78
C ALA A 460 14.25 15.22 -3.80
N GLU A 461 15.13 14.23 -3.70
CA GLU A 461 16.58 14.44 -3.88
C GLU A 461 16.87 15.01 -5.28
N GLY A 462 16.25 14.46 -6.33
CA GLY A 462 16.36 15.00 -7.69
C GLY A 462 15.85 16.44 -7.84
N ILE A 463 14.80 16.81 -7.11
CA ILE A 463 14.31 18.19 -7.05
C ILE A 463 15.30 19.09 -6.33
N LEU A 464 15.90 18.65 -5.22
CA LEU A 464 16.92 19.42 -4.49
C LEU A 464 18.14 19.69 -5.37
N ASP A 465 18.63 18.68 -6.09
CA ASP A 465 19.72 18.83 -7.07
C ASP A 465 19.35 19.82 -8.20
N TYR A 466 18.10 19.78 -8.67
CA TYR A 466 17.61 20.71 -9.69
C TYR A 466 17.51 22.15 -9.18
N LEU A 467 17.15 22.33 -7.91
CA LEU A 467 17.01 23.65 -7.26
C LEU A 467 18.33 24.20 -6.68
N GLU A 468 19.39 23.39 -6.69
CA GLU A 468 20.71 23.70 -6.13
C GLU A 468 20.65 24.02 -4.61
N VAL A 469 19.92 23.22 -3.83
CA VAL A 469 19.70 23.39 -2.38
C VAL A 469 20.48 22.39 -1.53
#